data_AF-A0A8C8W4E2-F1
#
_entry.id   AF-A0A8C8W4E2-F1
#
_cell.length_a   1.000
_cell.length_b   1.000
_cell.length_c   1.000
_cell.angle_alpha   90.00
_cell.angle_beta   90.00
_cell.angle_gamma   90.00
#
_symmetry.space_group_name_H-M   'P 1'
#
loop_
_entity.id
_entity.type
_entity.pdbx_description
1 polymer ?
#
loop_
_entity_poly.entity_id
_entity_poly.type
_entity_poly.pdbx_seq_one_letter_code
_entity_poly.pdbx_strand_id
1 'polypeptide(L)'
;MDSEGNYFILYCGYSINYSPTYLNMSLSETYFIFKGIRTGFFQAYNWGSESLNMQHYNQLFFLFFYSTPPIYKVENMRVQTFIWSGGQDILVNSINVKTLVAKTYNLVYHKKIGDYNHLDFIIGKDVAEKVYNDWIAFIKKDESG
;
A
#
# COMPACT_ATOMS: atom_id res chain seq x y z
N MET A 1 6.59 -9.50 -16.38
CA MET A 1 7.86 -8.82 -16.07
C MET A 1 7.83 -7.45 -16.70
N ASP A 2 8.01 -6.38 -15.93
CA ASP A 2 8.82 -5.30 -16.48
C ASP A 2 10.28 -5.76 -16.44
N SER A 3 11.12 -5.21 -17.29
CA SER A 3 12.50 -5.65 -17.52
C SER A 3 13.46 -5.43 -16.34
N GLU A 4 12.95 -5.08 -15.16
CA GLU A 4 13.73 -4.53 -14.05
C GLU A 4 13.63 -5.35 -12.74
N GLY A 5 12.79 -6.38 -12.67
CA GLY A 5 12.66 -7.18 -11.44
C GLY A 5 11.94 -6.44 -10.31
N ASN A 6 11.03 -5.51 -10.64
CA ASN A 6 10.31 -4.73 -9.65
C ASN A 6 9.20 -5.55 -8.97
N TYR A 7 9.34 -5.71 -7.65
CA TYR A 7 8.35 -6.35 -6.78
C TYR A 7 7.62 -5.32 -5.92
N PHE A 8 6.30 -5.44 -5.82
CA PHE A 8 5.52 -4.67 -4.86
C PHE A 8 5.04 -5.57 -3.73
N ILE A 9 5.51 -5.28 -2.52
CA ILE A 9 5.15 -6.03 -1.32
C ILE A 9 4.19 -5.19 -0.51
N LEU A 10 2.98 -5.72 -0.34
CA LEU A 10 2.00 -5.14 0.55
C LEU A 10 1.87 -6.00 1.79
N TYR A 11 2.44 -5.53 2.88
CA TYR A 11 1.89 -5.83 4.18
C TYR A 11 0.61 -5.02 4.26
N CYS A 12 -0.51 -5.71 4.41
CA CYS A 12 -1.77 -5.07 4.75
C CYS A 12 -1.61 -4.53 6.17
N GLY A 13 -0.97 -3.35 6.22
CA GLY A 13 -0.62 -2.67 7.42
C GLY A 13 0.65 -1.83 7.35
N TYR A 14 0.82 -0.98 6.32
CA TYR A 14 1.94 -0.04 6.14
C TYR A 14 3.11 -0.61 5.31
N SER A 15 3.64 0.23 4.40
CA SER A 15 4.90 0.01 3.67
C SER A 15 5.89 1.07 4.15
N ILE A 16 6.81 0.71 5.04
CA ILE A 16 7.94 1.56 5.43
C ILE A 16 9.22 0.92 4.93
N ASN A 17 9.94 1.65 4.07
CA ASN A 17 11.37 1.49 3.93
C ASN A 17 12.02 1.96 5.24
N TYR A 18 12.68 1.05 5.96
CA TYR A 18 13.35 1.33 7.21
C TYR A 18 14.64 2.14 6.97
N SER A 19 14.63 3.40 7.41
CA SER A 19 15.83 4.15 7.80
C SER A 19 15.49 4.91 9.09
N PRO A 20 16.40 5.09 10.06
CA PRO A 20 16.07 5.28 11.49
C PRO A 20 15.50 6.67 11.91
N THR A 21 14.86 7.42 11.02
CA THR A 21 14.55 8.86 11.24
C THR A 21 13.07 9.22 11.39
N TYR A 22 12.11 8.28 11.37
CA TYR A 22 10.68 8.59 11.18
C TYR A 22 9.77 8.47 12.43
N LEU A 23 10.08 9.19 13.52
CA LEU A 23 9.07 9.48 14.57
C LEU A 23 8.40 10.85 14.42
N ASN A 24 8.73 11.63 13.39
CA ASN A 24 8.09 12.93 13.13
C ASN A 24 7.25 12.88 11.85
N MET A 25 6.05 12.31 11.96
CA MET A 25 4.99 12.56 10.97
C MET A 25 4.17 13.76 11.43
N SER A 26 3.87 14.70 10.53
CA SER A 26 3.02 15.84 10.86
C SER A 26 1.59 15.39 11.17
N LEU A 27 0.84 16.20 11.92
CA LEU A 27 -0.58 15.96 12.18
C LEU A 27 -1.40 15.86 10.89
N SER A 28 -1.05 16.66 9.87
CA SER A 28 -1.72 16.65 8.56
C SER A 28 -1.50 15.35 7.80
N GLU A 29 -0.27 14.82 7.79
CA GLU A 29 0.04 13.54 7.15
C GLU A 29 -0.66 12.39 7.89
N THR A 30 -0.61 12.41 9.21
CA THR A 30 -1.28 11.43 10.07
C THR A 30 -2.78 11.40 9.77
N TYR A 31 -3.45 12.56 9.81
CA TYR A 31 -4.87 12.68 9.52
C TYR A 31 -5.22 12.19 8.11
N PHE A 32 -4.42 12.57 7.11
CA PHE A 32 -4.62 12.17 5.72
C PHE A 32 -4.56 10.65 5.55
N ILE A 33 -3.55 9.99 6.13
CA ILE A 33 -3.40 8.53 6.07
C ILE A 33 -4.58 7.84 6.76
N PHE A 34 -4.94 8.25 7.98
CA PHE A 34 -6.09 7.66 8.69
C PHE A 34 -7.41 7.85 7.94
N LYS A 35 -7.60 9.02 7.31
CA LYS A 35 -8.77 9.28 6.48
C LYS A 35 -8.81 8.35 5.27
N GLY A 36 -7.68 8.14 4.58
CA GLY A 36 -7.57 7.18 3.48
C GLY A 36 -7.94 5.76 3.91
N ILE A 37 -7.39 5.31 5.04
CA ILE A 37 -7.68 3.98 5.62
C ILE A 37 -9.18 3.82 5.94
N ARG A 38 -9.78 4.82 6.59
CA ARG A 38 -11.20 4.81 7.00
C ARG A 38 -12.15 4.85 5.81
N THR A 39 -11.84 5.63 4.78
CA THR A 39 -12.73 5.88 3.65
C THR A 39 -12.51 4.94 2.47
N GLY A 40 -11.35 4.28 2.40
CA GLY A 40 -10.94 3.48 1.25
C GLY A 40 -10.59 4.31 0.01
N PHE A 41 -10.56 5.64 0.11
CA PHE A 41 -10.18 6.53 -0.98
C PHE A 41 -8.66 6.62 -1.08
N PHE A 42 -8.09 5.96 -2.09
CA PHE A 42 -6.68 6.05 -2.43
C PHE A 42 -6.45 7.15 -3.47
N GLN A 43 -6.05 8.33 -3.00
CA GLN A 43 -5.83 9.53 -3.81
C GLN A 43 -4.65 10.33 -3.28
N ALA A 44 -4.19 11.36 -3.99
CA ALA A 44 -3.19 12.28 -3.47
C ALA A 44 -3.76 13.21 -2.37
N TYR A 45 -2.86 13.90 -1.67
CA TYR A 45 -3.21 14.86 -0.64
C TYR A 45 -4.11 15.98 -1.17
N ASN A 46 -5.05 16.45 -0.35
CA ASN A 46 -5.84 17.63 -0.70
C ASN A 46 -5.28 18.83 0.05
N TRP A 47 -4.71 19.80 -0.67
CA TRP A 47 -4.10 21.00 -0.12
C TRP A 47 -5.10 22.05 0.39
N GLY A 48 -6.40 21.75 0.32
CA GLY A 48 -7.46 22.57 0.92
C GLY A 48 -7.97 23.69 0.02
N SER A 49 -7.32 23.96 -1.12
CA SER A 49 -7.85 24.82 -2.17
C SER A 49 -7.52 24.27 -3.56
N GLU A 50 -8.32 24.66 -4.53
CA GLU A 50 -8.10 24.36 -5.95
C GLU A 50 -6.75 24.89 -6.44
N SER A 51 -6.43 26.15 -6.13
CA SER A 51 -5.18 26.78 -6.56
C SER A 51 -3.93 26.06 -6.04
N LEU A 52 -3.97 25.57 -4.80
CA LEU A 52 -2.87 24.81 -4.22
C LEU A 52 -2.77 23.41 -4.84
N ASN A 53 -3.89 22.70 -5.00
CA ASN A 53 -3.90 21.42 -5.69
C ASN A 53 -3.32 21.54 -7.12
N MET A 54 -3.65 22.61 -7.85
CA MET A 54 -3.09 22.88 -9.17
C MET A 54 -1.58 23.10 -9.16
N GLN A 55 -1.07 23.91 -8.22
CA GLN A 55 0.38 24.13 -8.07
C GLN A 55 1.13 22.83 -7.78
N HIS A 56 0.54 21.92 -7.01
CA HIS A 56 1.19 20.67 -6.63
C HIS A 56 1.06 19.55 -7.67
N TYR A 57 -0.04 19.50 -8.42
CA TYR A 57 -0.32 18.38 -9.33
C TYR A 57 -0.15 18.70 -10.81
N ASN A 58 0.07 19.97 -11.18
CA ASN A 58 0.27 20.39 -12.58
C ASN A 58 -0.74 19.75 -13.56
N GLN A 59 -1.97 19.51 -13.11
CA GLN A 59 -2.97 18.84 -13.95
C GLN A 59 -3.26 19.78 -15.11
N LEU A 60 -3.05 19.30 -16.35
CA LEU A 60 -3.07 20.07 -17.62
C LEU A 60 -4.48 20.08 -18.30
N PHE A 61 -5.45 19.29 -17.80
CA PHE A 61 -6.54 18.72 -18.63
C PHE A 61 -7.99 18.93 -18.14
N PHE A 62 -8.69 19.81 -18.85
CA PHE A 62 -10.14 20.13 -18.87
C PHE A 62 -10.87 20.53 -17.56
N LEU A 63 -11.23 21.82 -17.55
CA LEU A 63 -12.03 22.72 -16.68
C LEU A 63 -13.15 22.18 -15.75
N PHE A 64 -13.32 20.87 -15.55
CA PHE A 64 -14.31 20.33 -14.61
C PHE A 64 -13.77 19.29 -13.61
N PHE A 65 -12.54 18.78 -13.77
CA PHE A 65 -11.90 17.84 -12.82
C PHE A 65 -10.60 18.36 -12.16
N TYR A 66 -10.26 19.61 -12.46
CA TYR A 66 -8.95 20.21 -12.18
C TYR A 66 -8.62 20.46 -10.70
N SER A 67 -9.65 20.49 -9.86
CA SER A 67 -9.54 20.90 -8.46
C SER A 67 -9.38 19.71 -7.50
N THR A 68 -9.54 18.48 -7.99
CA THR A 68 -9.54 17.27 -7.17
C THR A 68 -8.18 16.55 -7.21
N PRO A 69 -7.66 16.10 -6.05
CA PRO A 69 -6.46 15.30 -6.01
C PRO A 69 -6.60 14.04 -6.89
N PRO A 70 -5.55 13.64 -7.63
CA PRO A 70 -5.62 12.48 -8.49
C PRO A 70 -5.89 11.20 -7.69
N ILE A 71 -6.79 10.36 -8.20
CA ILE A 71 -7.11 9.05 -7.63
C ILE A 71 -6.12 8.03 -8.17
N TYR A 72 -5.53 7.24 -7.27
CA TYR A 72 -4.62 6.16 -7.62
C TYR A 72 -5.42 4.87 -7.82
N LYS A 73 -5.39 4.34 -9.04
CA LYS A 73 -6.06 3.09 -9.41
C LYS A 73 -5.07 1.93 -9.25
N VAL A 74 -5.34 1.03 -8.31
CA VAL A 74 -4.51 -0.17 -8.09
C VAL A 74 -4.55 -1.08 -9.31
N GLU A 75 -5.62 -1.03 -10.10
CA GLU A 75 -5.78 -1.76 -11.35
C GLU A 75 -4.72 -1.36 -12.40
N ASN A 76 -4.12 -0.18 -12.29
CA ASN A 76 -3.05 0.28 -13.18
C ASN A 76 -1.67 -0.26 -12.78
N MET A 77 -1.54 -0.89 -11.60
CA MET A 77 -0.28 -1.41 -11.10
C MET A 77 0.08 -2.72 -11.80
N ARG A 78 1.09 -2.69 -12.67
CA ARG A 78 1.52 -3.84 -13.49
C ARG A 78 2.60 -4.70 -12.84
N VAL A 79 3.26 -4.18 -11.81
CA VAL A 79 4.33 -4.88 -11.09
C VAL A 79 3.82 -6.12 -10.36
N GLN A 80 4.67 -7.14 -10.26
CA GLN A 80 4.33 -8.37 -9.54
C GLN A 80 4.09 -8.05 -8.07
N THR A 81 2.90 -8.42 -7.59
CA THR A 81 2.45 -8.01 -6.26
C THR A 81 2.24 -9.22 -5.36
N PHE A 82 2.77 -9.12 -4.14
CA PHE A 82 2.60 -10.10 -3.08
C PHE A 82 1.91 -9.42 -1.89
N ILE A 83 0.86 -10.04 -1.36
CA ILE A 83 0.05 -9.47 -0.28
C ILE A 83 0.03 -10.41 0.93
N TRP A 84 0.34 -9.89 2.10
CA TRP A 84 0.07 -10.54 3.38
C TRP A 84 -0.95 -9.73 4.18
N SER A 85 -1.91 -10.40 4.83
CA SER A 85 -2.98 -9.72 5.58
C SER A 85 -3.29 -10.36 6.93
N GLY A 86 -3.49 -9.52 7.95
CA GLY A 86 -3.79 -9.94 9.30
C GLY A 86 -5.29 -10.21 9.50
N GLY A 87 -5.64 -11.29 10.21
CA GLY A 87 -7.02 -11.59 10.56
C GLY A 87 -7.55 -10.77 11.74
N GLN A 88 -6.66 -10.25 12.58
CA GLN A 88 -6.95 -9.42 13.76
C GLN A 88 -6.50 -7.96 13.56
N ASP A 89 -6.20 -7.55 12.33
CA ASP A 89 -5.84 -6.16 12.03
C ASP A 89 -7.07 -5.24 12.16
N ILE A 90 -7.05 -4.37 13.17
CA ILE A 90 -8.11 -3.39 13.44
C ILE A 90 -7.91 -2.08 12.66
N LEU A 91 -6.71 -1.83 12.15
CA LEU A 91 -6.39 -0.65 11.36
C LEU A 91 -6.84 -0.85 9.92
N VAL A 92 -6.68 -2.04 9.35
CA VAL A 92 -7.09 -2.32 7.98
C VAL A 92 -8.34 -3.21 7.93
N ASN A 93 -9.44 -2.63 7.44
CA ASN A 93 -10.70 -3.36 7.29
C ASN A 93 -10.57 -4.53 6.31
N SER A 94 -10.99 -5.73 6.72
CA SER A 94 -11.02 -6.94 5.88
C SER A 94 -11.74 -6.77 4.52
N ILE A 95 -12.74 -5.88 4.43
CA ILE A 95 -13.43 -5.54 3.18
C ILE A 95 -12.49 -4.79 2.23
N ASN A 96 -11.70 -3.86 2.76
CA ASN A 96 -10.71 -3.10 1.98
C ASN A 96 -9.62 -4.04 1.47
N VAL A 97 -9.17 -5.00 2.30
CA VAL A 97 -8.22 -6.05 1.87
C VAL A 97 -8.78 -6.88 0.74
N LYS A 98 -10.01 -7.38 0.87
CA LYS A 98 -10.67 -8.17 -0.18
C LYS A 98 -10.77 -7.37 -1.48
N THR A 99 -11.13 -6.10 -1.38
CA THR A 99 -11.25 -5.19 -2.53
C THR A 99 -9.90 -4.94 -3.20
N LEU A 100 -8.85 -4.72 -2.40
CA LEU A 100 -7.47 -4.53 -2.87
C LEU A 100 -6.95 -5.77 -3.60
N VAL A 101 -7.10 -6.94 -2.98
CA VAL A 101 -6.71 -8.23 -3.55
C VAL A 101 -7.42 -8.46 -4.88
N ALA A 102 -8.73 -8.19 -4.95
CA ALA A 102 -9.51 -8.37 -6.18
C ALA A 102 -9.16 -7.38 -7.31
N LYS A 103 -8.69 -6.18 -6.97
CA LYS A 103 -8.36 -5.12 -7.95
C LYS A 103 -6.89 -5.11 -8.37
N THR A 104 -6.03 -5.80 -7.65
CA THR A 104 -4.61 -5.90 -7.99
C THR A 104 -4.45 -6.70 -9.28
N TYR A 105 -3.98 -6.05 -10.34
CA TYR A 105 -3.91 -6.65 -11.67
C TYR A 105 -2.90 -7.82 -11.74
N ASN A 106 -1.69 -7.63 -11.23
CA ASN A 106 -0.63 -8.64 -11.27
C ASN A 106 -0.35 -9.23 -9.87
N LEU A 107 -1.38 -9.79 -9.26
CA LEU A 107 -1.28 -10.45 -7.95
C LEU A 107 -0.69 -11.85 -8.11
N VAL A 108 0.52 -12.06 -7.59
CA VAL A 108 1.23 -13.35 -7.64
C VAL A 108 0.90 -14.22 -6.43
N TYR A 109 0.71 -13.60 -5.26
CA TYR A 109 0.48 -14.31 -4.01
C TYR A 109 -0.34 -13.48 -3.03
N HIS A 110 -1.26 -14.14 -2.33
CA HIS A 110 -1.97 -13.57 -1.19
C HIS A 110 -2.05 -14.57 -0.04
N LYS A 111 -1.59 -14.18 1.14
CA LYS A 111 -1.71 -14.97 2.39
C LYS A 111 -2.45 -14.18 3.45
N LYS A 112 -3.44 -14.80 4.07
CA LYS A 112 -4.08 -14.28 5.28
C LYS A 112 -3.58 -15.04 6.49
N ILE A 113 -3.02 -14.32 7.46
CA ILE A 113 -2.53 -14.86 8.72
C ILE A 113 -3.56 -14.52 9.79
N GLY A 114 -4.31 -15.53 10.25
CA GLY A 114 -5.52 -15.33 11.03
C GLY A 114 -5.31 -14.64 12.37
N ASP A 115 -4.19 -14.90 13.03
CA ASP A 115 -3.83 -14.38 14.34
C ASP A 115 -3.04 -13.07 14.30
N TYR A 116 -2.66 -12.58 13.11
CA TYR A 116 -1.91 -11.34 12.98
C TYR A 116 -2.79 -10.11 13.09
N ASN A 117 -2.35 -9.17 13.93
CA ASN A 117 -2.70 -7.76 13.90
C ASN A 117 -1.72 -6.96 13.03
N HIS A 118 -1.88 -5.64 13.01
CA HIS A 118 -1.06 -4.73 12.18
C HIS A 118 0.43 -4.73 12.53
N LEU A 119 0.77 -4.77 13.83
CA LEU A 119 2.14 -4.67 14.32
C LEU A 119 2.89 -6.00 14.19
N ASP A 120 2.20 -7.13 14.08
CA ASP A 120 2.83 -8.44 13.97
C ASP A 120 3.67 -8.57 12.68
N PHE A 121 3.31 -7.84 11.62
CA PHE A 121 4.13 -7.75 10.40
C PHE A 121 5.48 -7.04 10.58
N ILE A 122 5.68 -6.33 11.70
CA ILE A 122 6.90 -5.57 11.99
C ILE A 122 7.68 -6.22 13.13
N ILE A 123 6.99 -6.54 14.22
CA ILE A 123 7.59 -6.98 15.49
C ILE A 123 7.08 -8.34 15.98
N GLY A 124 6.29 -9.05 15.16
CA GLY A 124 5.81 -10.38 15.50
C GLY A 124 6.97 -11.35 15.67
N LYS A 125 6.96 -12.17 16.73
CA LYS A 125 8.06 -13.11 17.01
C LYS A 125 8.22 -14.19 15.93
N ASP A 126 7.14 -14.50 15.23
CA ASP A 126 7.05 -15.52 14.19
C ASP A 126 6.99 -14.92 12.76
N VAL A 127 7.19 -13.60 12.60
CA VAL A 127 7.08 -12.92 11.30
C VAL A 127 8.08 -13.43 10.27
N ALA A 128 9.28 -13.80 10.72
CA ALA A 128 10.28 -14.39 9.86
C ALA A 128 9.78 -15.71 9.25
N GLU A 129 9.17 -16.56 10.06
CA GLU A 129 8.64 -17.85 9.63
C GLU A 129 7.41 -17.69 8.75
N LYS A 130 6.45 -16.87 9.18
CA LYS A 130 5.14 -16.76 8.53
C LYS A 130 5.13 -15.86 7.29
N VAL A 131 6.12 -14.98 7.11
CA VAL A 131 6.15 -13.97 6.05
C VAL A 131 7.47 -13.92 5.32
N TYR A 132 8.60 -13.70 6.01
CA TYR A 132 9.88 -13.46 5.33
C TYR A 132 10.41 -14.69 4.59
N ASN A 133 10.18 -15.89 5.13
CA ASN A 133 10.57 -17.13 4.46
C ASN A 133 9.85 -17.31 3.10
N ASP A 134 8.56 -16.99 3.04
CA ASP A 134 7.79 -17.01 1.77
C ASP A 134 8.43 -16.05 0.77
N TRP A 135 8.75 -14.83 1.22
CA TRP A 135 9.36 -13.80 0.38
C TRP A 135 10.74 -14.20 -0.15
N ILE A 136 11.63 -14.69 0.71
CA ILE A 136 12.97 -15.18 0.31
C ILE A 136 12.84 -16.32 -0.70
N ALA A 137 11.88 -17.22 -0.52
CA ALA A 137 11.63 -18.30 -1.45
C ALA A 137 11.19 -17.77 -2.84
N PHE A 138 10.36 -16.73 -2.88
CA PHE A 138 9.96 -16.10 -4.14
C PHE A 138 11.13 -15.43 -4.86
N ILE A 139 11.97 -14.68 -4.15
CA ILE A 139 13.17 -14.06 -4.73
C ILE A 139 14.10 -15.13 -5.33
N LYS A 140 14.41 -16.19 -4.55
CA LYS A 140 15.30 -17.27 -5.03
C LYS A 140 14.74 -18.00 -6.24
N LYS A 141 13.42 -18.21 -6.28
CA LYS A 141 12.76 -18.84 -7.42
C LYS A 141 12.86 -17.98 -8.68
N ASP A 142 12.79 -16.66 -8.53
CA ASP A 142 12.95 -15.74 -9.66
C ASP A 142 14.39 -15.68 -10.15
N GLU A 143 15.37 -15.59 -9.24
CA GLU A 143 16.81 -15.56 -9.59
C GLU A 143 17.32 -16.85 -10.26
N SER A 144 16.58 -17.96 -10.13
CA SER A 144 16.96 -19.25 -10.70
C SER A 144 16.24 -19.59 -12.02
N GLY A 145 15.34 -18.73 -12.49
CA GLY A 145 14.62 -18.85 -13.77
C GLY A 145 15.21 -17.97 -14.87
#